data_AF-A0A5J6U9Y1-F1
#
_entry.id   AF-A0A5J6U9Y1-F1
#
_cell.length_a   1.000
_cell.length_b   1.000
_cell.length_c   1.000
_cell.angle_alpha   90.00
_cell.angle_beta   90.00
_cell.angle_gamma   90.00
#
_symmetry.space_group_name_H-M   'P 1'
#
loop_
_entity.id
_entity.type
_entity.pdbx_description
1 polymer ?
#
loop_
_entity_poly.entity_id
_entity_poly.type
_entity_poly.pdbx_seq_one_letter_code
_entity_poly.pdbx_strand_id
1 'polypeptide(L)'
;MTRKRRTGRRGALCAAVAVAASGLVAGPAAAAPAAPATLELDYHCTFPLIGPQPVRVSLGADVPETVRVGEVMPGIAVESTATVGAASARALAALGTATLEGGARADANLTVPEMPGGLPVQVDVGLERTDVPASGEFTVRGSGTAPDLTFSRPGPGTVAVGNLVLTLTPRTADGGPGGLGTFESECVQDPGQDNVLASFEIVDATGGGGDHAYAAEGSTLLAAAGATVPLTGGMALALGGDGARADLALDPATANVSLFGFLPVTAELRLDDAGGGTAEFADGVLTTTSELTAAFPAFRAFGVVPIGGGADCRTSEPAELTLTSAPGFDPAAGGRLTGGYDLPPLAGCGVLTGLIGDAVTGPGNTAELTVTPVSTP
;
A
#
# COMPACT_ATOMS: atom_id res chain seq x y z
N MET A 1 74.48 -39.36 14.78
CA MET A 1 75.17 -38.42 15.69
C MET A 1 74.74 -37.00 15.37
N THR A 2 74.00 -36.40 16.30
CA THR A 2 74.04 -35.00 16.74
C THR A 2 74.20 -33.82 15.75
N ARG A 3 73.24 -32.87 15.90
CA ARG A 3 73.32 -31.38 15.88
C ARG A 3 72.79 -30.60 14.66
N LYS A 4 71.62 -29.98 14.90
CA LYS A 4 71.29 -28.54 14.81
C LYS A 4 71.93 -27.74 13.67
N ARG A 5 71.07 -27.07 12.87
CA ARG A 5 70.95 -25.60 12.84
C ARG A 5 69.68 -25.12 12.12
N ARG A 6 69.01 -24.15 12.76
CA ARG A 6 67.89 -23.34 12.25
C ARG A 6 68.37 -22.38 11.16
N THR A 7 67.47 -22.04 10.23
CA THR A 7 67.17 -20.74 9.58
C THR A 7 66.59 -21.05 8.18
N GLY A 8 65.56 -20.44 7.63
CA GLY A 8 64.79 -19.25 7.97
C GLY A 8 63.58 -19.20 7.03
N ARG A 9 62.58 -18.45 7.47
CA ARG A 9 61.18 -18.43 7.03
C ARG A 9 60.99 -17.46 5.85
N ARG A 10 60.45 -17.92 4.73
CA ARG A 10 59.73 -17.15 3.69
C ARG A 10 58.63 -18.10 3.19
N GLY A 11 57.34 -17.91 3.44
CA GLY A 11 56.57 -16.69 3.40
C GLY A 11 55.81 -16.65 2.07
N ALA A 12 54.82 -17.51 1.91
CA ALA A 12 53.84 -17.45 0.81
C ALA A 12 52.47 -17.83 1.40
N LEU A 13 51.70 -16.82 1.80
CA LEU A 13 50.28 -16.97 2.12
C LEU A 13 49.52 -16.92 0.78
N CYS A 14 48.95 -18.05 0.36
CA CYS A 14 47.86 -18.05 -0.59
C CYS A 14 46.58 -17.76 0.19
N ALA A 15 46.04 -16.54 0.05
CA ALA A 15 44.70 -16.22 0.54
C ALA A 15 43.67 -16.74 -0.48
N ALA A 16 42.99 -17.82 -0.13
CA ALA A 16 41.79 -18.27 -0.83
C ALA A 16 40.64 -17.33 -0.45
N VAL A 17 40.16 -16.55 -1.41
CA VAL A 17 38.94 -15.75 -1.27
C VAL A 17 37.76 -16.70 -1.45
N ALA A 18 37.11 -17.08 -0.34
CA ALA A 18 35.83 -17.77 -0.37
C ALA A 18 34.74 -16.74 -0.69
N VAL A 19 34.10 -16.89 -1.85
CA VAL A 19 32.89 -16.14 -2.23
C VAL A 19 31.75 -16.66 -1.38
N ALA A 20 31.37 -15.90 -0.35
CA ALA A 20 30.14 -16.15 0.40
C ALA A 20 28.96 -15.66 -0.45
N ALA A 21 28.31 -16.60 -1.15
CA ALA A 21 27.02 -16.37 -1.77
C ALA A 21 25.99 -16.08 -0.67
N SER A 22 25.68 -14.79 -0.50
CA SER A 22 24.63 -14.34 0.41
C SER A 22 23.30 -14.49 -0.33
N GLY A 23 22.69 -15.67 -0.26
CA GLY A 23 21.31 -15.86 -0.68
C GLY A 23 20.41 -15.06 0.26
N LEU A 24 19.87 -13.93 -0.21
CA LEU A 24 18.72 -13.32 0.43
C LEU A 24 17.54 -14.28 0.20
N VAL A 25 17.20 -15.04 1.23
CA VAL A 25 15.92 -15.73 1.30
C VAL A 25 14.89 -14.62 1.54
N ALA A 26 14.03 -14.36 0.55
CA ALA A 26 12.86 -13.54 0.74
C ALA A 26 12.01 -14.19 1.84
N GLY A 27 12.02 -13.58 3.02
CA GLY A 27 11.07 -13.93 4.07
C GLY A 27 9.65 -13.52 3.64
N PRO A 28 8.61 -14.12 4.23
CA PRO A 28 7.24 -13.69 3.97
C PRO A 28 7.13 -12.18 4.24
N ALA A 29 6.42 -11.47 3.36
CA ALA A 29 6.11 -10.06 3.54
C ALA A 29 5.54 -9.88 4.96
N ALA A 30 6.15 -8.98 5.75
CA ALA A 30 5.66 -8.69 7.08
C ALA A 30 4.24 -8.13 6.95
N ALA A 31 3.30 -8.70 7.72
CA ALA A 31 1.97 -8.14 7.87
C ALA A 31 2.09 -6.66 8.27
N ALA A 32 1.20 -5.82 7.72
CA ALA A 32 1.16 -4.40 8.08
C ALA A 32 1.08 -4.25 9.61
N PRO A 33 1.79 -3.28 10.22
CA PRO A 33 1.72 -3.08 11.67
C PRO A 33 0.29 -2.73 12.06
N ALA A 34 -0.28 -3.46 13.01
CA ALA A 34 -1.58 -3.13 13.59
C ALA A 34 -1.45 -1.91 14.50
N ALA A 35 -2.37 -0.95 14.38
CA ALA A 35 -2.42 0.22 15.23
C ALA A 35 -3.38 -0.04 16.41
N PRO A 36 -3.02 0.35 17.65
CA PRO A 36 -3.91 0.19 18.78
C PRO A 36 -5.10 1.13 18.65
N ALA A 37 -6.29 0.55 18.51
CA ALA A 37 -7.57 1.25 18.51
C ALA A 37 -8.22 1.14 19.89
N THR A 38 -8.77 2.25 20.38
CA THR A 38 -9.48 2.30 21.67
C THR A 38 -10.82 2.98 21.51
N LEU A 39 -11.87 2.42 22.13
CA LEU A 39 -13.22 2.96 22.10
C LEU A 39 -13.86 2.87 23.48
N GLU A 40 -14.52 3.93 23.93
CA GLU A 40 -15.32 3.92 25.16
C GLU A 40 -16.80 4.07 24.82
N LEU A 41 -17.62 3.16 25.34
CA LEU A 41 -19.06 3.15 25.12
C LEU A 41 -19.80 2.98 26.44
N ASP A 42 -20.80 3.82 26.65
CA ASP A 42 -21.77 3.71 27.73
C ASP A 42 -22.98 2.86 27.27
N TYR A 43 -23.36 1.90 28.11
CA TYR A 43 -24.47 0.97 27.89
C TYR A 43 -25.45 1.00 29.05
N HIS A 44 -26.71 0.67 28.77
CA HIS A 44 -27.69 0.27 29.77
C HIS A 44 -27.97 -1.25 29.68
N CYS A 45 -27.49 -1.99 30.67
CA CYS A 45 -27.68 -3.43 30.83
C CYS A 45 -28.93 -3.73 31.66
N THR A 46 -29.84 -4.56 31.12
CA THR A 46 -31.05 -4.97 31.84
C THR A 46 -30.78 -6.16 32.73
N PHE A 47 -30.55 -5.89 34.02
CA PHE A 47 -30.32 -6.92 35.01
C PHE A 47 -31.64 -7.40 35.65
N PRO A 48 -31.78 -8.71 35.91
CA PRO A 48 -32.91 -9.23 36.66
C PRO A 48 -33.10 -8.49 38.00
N LEU A 49 -34.36 -8.23 38.37
CA LEU A 49 -34.79 -7.55 39.60
C LEU A 49 -34.51 -6.04 39.72
N ILE A 50 -33.43 -5.52 39.12
CA ILE A 50 -33.03 -4.11 39.24
C ILE A 50 -33.21 -3.29 37.95
N GLY A 51 -33.56 -3.96 36.84
CA GLY A 51 -33.84 -3.29 35.57
C GLY A 51 -32.57 -2.73 34.90
N PRO A 52 -32.70 -1.72 34.04
CA PRO A 52 -31.58 -1.16 33.28
C PRO A 52 -30.60 -0.42 34.21
N GLN A 53 -29.32 -0.77 34.13
CA GLN A 53 -28.25 -0.15 34.89
C GLN A 53 -27.11 0.28 33.97
N PRO A 54 -26.45 1.42 34.27
CA PRO A 54 -25.35 1.91 33.46
C PRO A 54 -24.11 1.01 33.62
N VAL A 55 -23.46 0.70 32.50
CA VAL A 55 -22.18 0.00 32.41
C VAL A 55 -21.33 0.72 31.36
N ARG A 56 -20.13 1.16 31.76
CA ARG A 56 -19.16 1.77 30.84
C ARG A 56 -18.16 0.72 30.37
N VAL A 57 -18.02 0.55 29.07
CA VAL A 57 -17.08 -0.42 28.49
C VAL A 57 -15.98 0.33 27.75
N SER A 58 -14.73 0.07 28.13
CA SER A 58 -13.54 0.47 27.38
C SER A 58 -13.06 -0.73 26.58
N LEU A 59 -12.94 -0.58 25.27
CA LEU A 59 -12.44 -1.58 24.33
C LEU A 59 -11.06 -1.18 23.82
N GLY A 60 -10.19 -2.16 23.68
CA GLY A 60 -8.89 -2.06 23.01
C GLY A 60 -8.76 -3.18 21.97
N ALA A 61 -8.31 -2.85 20.78
CA ALA A 61 -8.07 -3.81 19.72
C ALA A 61 -6.92 -3.36 18.82
N ASP A 62 -6.11 -4.29 18.33
CA ASP A 62 -5.05 -4.00 17.37
C ASP A 62 -5.59 -4.22 15.96
N VAL A 63 -6.00 -3.13 15.29
CA VAL A 63 -6.59 -3.18 13.94
C VAL A 63 -5.56 -2.64 12.92
N PRO A 64 -5.28 -3.36 11.83
CA PRO A 64 -4.42 -2.84 10.76
C PRO A 64 -5.01 -1.59 10.12
N GLU A 65 -4.18 -0.58 9.86
CA GLU A 65 -4.61 0.61 9.11
C GLU A 65 -4.80 0.29 7.61
N THR A 66 -4.09 -0.72 7.10
CA THR A 66 -4.15 -1.14 5.70
C THR A 66 -4.24 -2.66 5.59
N VAL A 67 -5.07 -3.13 4.66
CA VAL A 67 -5.30 -4.55 4.36
C VAL A 67 -5.26 -4.75 2.86
N ARG A 68 -4.64 -5.83 2.37
CA ARG A 68 -4.61 -6.12 0.93
C ARG A 68 -5.76 -7.01 0.50
N VAL A 69 -6.33 -6.73 -0.67
CA VAL A 69 -7.27 -7.63 -1.35
C VAL A 69 -6.63 -9.01 -1.51
N GLY A 70 -7.38 -10.06 -1.16
CA GLY A 70 -6.94 -11.45 -1.23
C GLY A 70 -5.99 -11.91 -0.11
N GLU A 71 -5.49 -11.00 0.74
CA GLU A 71 -4.72 -11.36 1.94
C GLU A 71 -5.68 -11.64 3.12
N VAL A 72 -5.34 -12.64 3.93
CA VAL A 72 -6.11 -12.93 5.14
C VAL A 72 -5.75 -11.89 6.20
N MET A 73 -6.71 -11.04 6.56
CA MET A 73 -6.61 -10.22 7.77
C MET A 73 -6.75 -11.15 8.98
N PRO A 74 -5.72 -11.28 9.82
CA PRO A 74 -5.78 -12.14 10.98
C PRO A 74 -6.87 -11.64 11.94
N GLY A 75 -7.49 -12.57 12.65
CA GLY A 75 -8.49 -12.30 13.67
C GLY A 75 -8.00 -11.26 14.67
N ILE A 76 -8.83 -10.24 14.90
CA ILE A 76 -8.49 -9.11 15.78
C ILE A 76 -8.71 -9.55 17.22
N ALA A 77 -7.66 -9.50 18.03
CA ALA A 77 -7.77 -9.66 19.47
C ALA A 77 -8.44 -8.42 20.06
N VAL A 78 -9.46 -8.64 20.88
CA VAL A 78 -10.21 -7.57 21.55
C VAL A 78 -10.09 -7.76 23.05
N GLU A 79 -9.63 -6.72 23.71
CA GLU A 79 -9.60 -6.60 25.16
C GLU A 79 -10.68 -5.60 25.59
N SER A 80 -11.34 -5.89 26.71
CA SER A 80 -12.42 -5.05 27.22
C SER A 80 -12.34 -4.92 28.74
N THR A 81 -12.69 -3.73 29.23
CA THR A 81 -12.87 -3.45 30.65
C THR A 81 -14.23 -2.80 30.85
N ALA A 82 -15.15 -3.52 31.50
CA ALA A 82 -16.47 -3.04 31.85
C ALA A 82 -16.49 -2.51 33.29
N THR A 83 -16.86 -1.25 33.48
CA THR A 83 -17.05 -0.63 34.81
C THR A 83 -18.52 -0.75 35.20
N VAL A 84 -18.77 -1.47 36.28
CA VAL A 84 -20.11 -1.74 36.81
C VAL A 84 -20.39 -0.79 37.97
N GLY A 85 -21.53 -0.08 37.88
CA GLY A 85 -21.93 0.91 38.87
C GLY A 85 -22.21 0.36 40.27
N ALA A 86 -22.08 1.23 41.27
CA ALA A 86 -22.23 0.87 42.68
C ALA A 86 -23.64 0.33 43.06
N ALA A 87 -24.68 0.66 42.30
CA ALA A 87 -26.02 0.12 42.53
C ALA A 87 -26.10 -1.38 42.21
N SER A 88 -25.58 -1.78 41.04
CA SER A 88 -25.49 -3.18 40.62
C SER A 88 -24.60 -4.00 41.55
N ALA A 89 -23.45 -3.44 41.98
CA ALA A 89 -22.57 -4.09 42.94
C ALA A 89 -23.28 -4.40 44.27
N ARG A 90 -24.00 -3.40 44.82
CA ARG A 90 -24.78 -3.59 46.06
C ARG A 90 -25.89 -4.63 45.89
N ALA A 91 -26.57 -4.65 44.75
CA ALA A 91 -27.61 -5.63 44.46
C ALA A 91 -27.05 -7.06 44.41
N LEU A 92 -25.94 -7.27 43.69
CA LEU A 92 -25.26 -8.57 43.63
C LEU A 92 -24.76 -9.04 45.01
N ALA A 93 -24.16 -8.14 45.79
CA ALA A 93 -23.70 -8.43 47.14
C ALA A 93 -24.86 -8.77 48.09
N ALA A 94 -25.99 -8.05 48.00
CA ALA A 94 -27.19 -8.34 48.79
C ALA A 94 -27.81 -9.72 48.46
N LEU A 95 -27.57 -10.22 47.25
CA LEU A 95 -27.96 -11.57 46.82
C LEU A 95 -26.92 -12.66 47.16
N GLY A 96 -25.89 -12.31 47.94
CA GLY A 96 -24.84 -13.24 48.38
C GLY A 96 -23.83 -13.59 47.30
N THR A 97 -23.73 -12.79 46.23
CA THR A 97 -22.70 -12.98 45.19
C THR A 97 -21.35 -12.51 45.71
N ALA A 98 -20.37 -13.40 45.71
CA ALA A 98 -18.97 -13.10 46.00
C ALA A 98 -18.14 -12.91 44.73
N THR A 99 -18.39 -13.73 43.70
CA THR A 99 -17.67 -13.61 42.41
C THR A 99 -18.62 -13.68 41.23
N LEU A 100 -18.22 -13.03 40.15
CA LEU A 100 -18.92 -13.03 38.87
C LEU A 100 -18.00 -13.63 37.80
N GLU A 101 -18.52 -14.57 37.03
CA GLU A 101 -17.83 -15.19 35.89
C GLU A 101 -18.84 -15.39 34.75
N GLY A 102 -18.39 -15.49 33.51
CA GLY A 102 -19.29 -15.63 32.37
C GLY A 102 -18.66 -15.28 31.03
N GLY A 103 -19.51 -14.85 30.11
CA GLY A 103 -19.11 -14.38 28.79
C GLY A 103 -20.02 -13.25 28.31
N ALA A 104 -19.69 -12.69 27.16
CA ALA A 104 -20.53 -11.76 26.42
C ALA A 104 -20.50 -12.12 24.93
N ARG A 105 -21.59 -11.83 24.23
CA ARG A 105 -21.60 -11.75 22.77
C ARG A 105 -21.70 -10.29 22.38
N ALA A 106 -20.67 -9.79 21.71
CA ALA A 106 -20.65 -8.45 21.15
C ALA A 106 -21.03 -8.51 19.67
N ASP A 107 -22.02 -7.71 19.27
CA ASP A 107 -22.32 -7.49 17.87
C ASP A 107 -21.40 -6.37 17.33
N ALA A 108 -20.98 -6.49 16.09
CA ALA A 108 -20.28 -5.45 15.35
C ALA A 108 -20.81 -5.42 13.91
N ASN A 109 -20.71 -4.27 13.26
CA ASN A 109 -21.07 -4.09 11.86
C ASN A 109 -19.82 -3.65 11.09
N LEU A 110 -19.41 -4.50 10.15
CA LEU A 110 -18.30 -4.23 9.25
C LEU A 110 -18.85 -3.67 7.95
N THR A 111 -18.49 -2.43 7.61
CA THR A 111 -18.86 -1.82 6.32
C THR A 111 -17.63 -1.76 5.44
N VAL A 112 -17.75 -2.32 4.23
CA VAL A 112 -16.67 -2.40 3.23
C VAL A 112 -17.26 -2.21 1.83
N PRO A 113 -16.47 -1.89 0.79
CA PRO A 113 -16.98 -1.61 -0.56
C PRO A 113 -17.75 -2.80 -1.15
N GLU A 114 -17.18 -3.99 -0.98
CA GLU A 114 -17.79 -5.28 -0.65
C GLU A 114 -19.30 -5.37 -0.39
N MET A 115 -19.68 -4.76 0.73
CA MET A 115 -20.93 -4.96 1.43
C MET A 115 -21.33 -3.60 2.00
N PRO A 116 -21.84 -2.69 1.17
CA PRO A 116 -22.16 -1.33 1.59
C PRO A 116 -23.32 -1.29 2.60
N GLY A 117 -24.12 -2.36 2.68
CA GLY A 117 -25.18 -2.52 3.68
C GLY A 117 -24.70 -2.97 5.06
N GLY A 118 -23.40 -3.23 5.23
CA GLY A 118 -22.84 -3.78 6.47
C GLY A 118 -22.91 -5.31 6.56
N LEU A 119 -21.85 -5.92 7.06
CA LEU A 119 -21.78 -7.32 7.46
C LEU A 119 -21.86 -7.41 8.99
N PRO A 120 -22.89 -8.06 9.56
CA PRO A 120 -22.91 -8.32 10.99
C PRO A 120 -21.83 -9.35 11.35
N VAL A 121 -21.00 -9.00 12.31
CA VAL A 121 -19.94 -9.83 12.89
C VAL A 121 -20.25 -10.02 14.36
N GLN A 122 -20.14 -11.25 14.85
CA GLN A 122 -20.35 -11.58 16.26
C GLN A 122 -19.03 -12.02 16.88
N VAL A 123 -18.72 -11.48 18.05
CA VAL A 123 -17.51 -11.80 18.80
C VAL A 123 -17.93 -12.34 20.17
N ASP A 124 -17.57 -13.59 20.45
CA ASP A 124 -17.69 -14.15 21.78
C ASP A 124 -16.52 -13.67 22.65
N VAL A 125 -16.83 -13.11 23.80
CA VAL A 125 -15.89 -12.52 24.77
C VAL A 125 -15.98 -13.33 26.06
N GLY A 126 -14.87 -13.90 26.51
CA GLY A 126 -14.78 -14.55 27.81
C GLY A 126 -14.55 -13.51 28.91
N LEU A 127 -15.33 -13.58 29.99
CA LEU A 127 -15.15 -12.68 31.14
C LEU A 127 -14.27 -13.35 32.20
N GLU A 128 -13.29 -12.60 32.71
CA GLU A 128 -12.46 -13.05 33.82
C GLU A 128 -13.29 -13.13 35.11
N ARG A 129 -12.97 -14.14 35.93
CA ARG A 129 -13.55 -14.25 37.27
C ARG A 129 -13.20 -13.01 38.08
N THR A 130 -14.23 -12.28 38.49
CA THR A 130 -14.10 -10.98 39.16
C THR A 130 -14.75 -11.03 40.54
N ASP A 131 -14.07 -10.50 41.55
CA ASP A 131 -14.63 -10.37 42.90
C ASP A 131 -15.64 -9.20 42.95
N VAL A 132 -16.80 -9.45 43.52
CA VAL A 132 -17.86 -8.44 43.68
C VAL A 132 -17.69 -7.76 45.03
N PRO A 133 -17.43 -6.43 45.08
CA PRO A 133 -17.29 -5.74 46.35
C PRO A 133 -18.65 -5.55 47.03
N ALA A 134 -18.65 -5.44 48.36
CA ALA A 134 -19.86 -5.15 49.13
C ALA A 134 -20.47 -3.78 48.80
N SER A 135 -19.67 -2.84 48.29
CA SER A 135 -20.10 -1.51 47.87
C SER A 135 -19.08 -0.86 46.93
N GLY A 136 -19.52 0.14 46.17
CA GLY A 136 -18.66 0.86 45.23
C GLY A 136 -18.69 0.27 43.84
N GLU A 137 -18.00 0.91 42.90
CA GLU A 137 -17.86 0.40 41.54
C GLU A 137 -16.79 -0.69 41.47
N PHE A 138 -16.87 -1.54 40.46
CA PHE A 138 -15.86 -2.54 40.16
C PHE A 138 -15.73 -2.76 38.66
N THR A 139 -14.61 -3.32 38.25
CA THR A 139 -14.29 -3.56 36.84
C THR A 139 -14.27 -5.05 36.54
N VAL A 140 -14.89 -5.45 35.43
CA VAL A 140 -14.83 -6.80 34.86
C VAL A 140 -14.01 -6.75 33.59
N ARG A 141 -13.00 -7.61 33.48
CA ARG A 141 -12.19 -7.74 32.26
C ARG A 141 -12.76 -8.83 31.38
N GLY A 142 -12.65 -8.65 30.08
CA GLY A 142 -13.00 -9.68 29.12
C GLY A 142 -12.14 -9.62 27.87
N SER A 143 -11.89 -10.79 27.28
CA SER A 143 -11.10 -10.93 26.06
C SER A 143 -11.81 -11.82 25.04
N GLY A 144 -11.64 -11.49 23.77
CA GLY A 144 -12.25 -12.20 22.65
C GLY A 144 -11.41 -12.09 21.38
N THR A 145 -11.78 -12.84 20.36
CA THR A 145 -11.10 -12.79 19.05
C THR A 145 -12.15 -12.74 17.96
N ALA A 146 -12.11 -11.68 17.15
CA ALA A 146 -12.90 -11.57 15.95
C ALA A 146 -12.39 -12.58 14.89
N PRO A 147 -13.25 -13.06 13.98
CA PRO A 147 -12.85 -14.02 12.96
C PRO A 147 -11.84 -13.43 11.97
N ASP A 148 -11.09 -14.32 11.31
CA ASP A 148 -10.27 -13.96 10.14
C ASP A 148 -11.17 -13.45 9.01
N LEU A 149 -10.72 -12.42 8.31
CA LEU A 149 -11.46 -11.83 7.20
C LEU A 149 -10.60 -11.77 5.94
N THR A 150 -11.24 -11.76 4.78
CA THR A 150 -10.59 -11.56 3.48
C THR A 150 -11.49 -10.69 2.64
N PHE A 151 -10.88 -9.75 1.93
CA PHE A 151 -11.60 -8.77 1.11
C PHE A 151 -11.30 -8.99 -0.37
N SER A 152 -12.28 -8.66 -1.21
CA SER A 152 -12.22 -8.85 -2.66
C SER A 152 -12.27 -7.54 -3.44
N ARG A 153 -12.63 -6.41 -2.82
CA ARG A 153 -12.67 -5.09 -3.45
C ARG A 153 -11.92 -4.02 -2.64
N PRO A 154 -11.12 -3.16 -3.30
CA PRO A 154 -10.42 -2.07 -2.63
C PRO A 154 -11.38 -0.95 -2.20
N GLY A 155 -10.94 -0.15 -1.23
CA GLY A 155 -11.60 1.03 -0.69
C GLY A 155 -11.73 1.01 0.85
N PRO A 156 -12.48 1.97 1.43
CA PRO A 156 -12.51 2.17 2.87
C PRO A 156 -13.32 1.08 3.59
N GLY A 157 -12.79 0.62 4.72
CA GLY A 157 -13.42 -0.29 5.67
C GLY A 157 -13.63 0.36 7.04
N THR A 158 -14.78 0.11 7.67
CA THR A 158 -15.09 0.62 9.02
C THR A 158 -15.71 -0.46 9.89
N VAL A 159 -15.27 -0.55 11.14
CA VAL A 159 -15.83 -1.45 12.17
C VAL A 159 -16.59 -0.63 13.20
N ALA A 160 -17.90 -0.78 13.23
CA ALA A 160 -18.75 -0.17 14.25
C ALA A 160 -19.20 -1.21 15.28
N VAL A 161 -19.03 -0.92 16.56
CA VAL A 161 -19.47 -1.80 17.66
C VAL A 161 -20.97 -1.63 17.88
N GLY A 162 -21.67 -2.73 18.13
CA GLY A 162 -23.11 -2.82 18.34
C GLY A 162 -23.50 -3.13 19.78
N ASN A 163 -24.70 -3.67 19.95
CA ASN A 163 -25.20 -4.09 21.25
C ASN A 163 -24.46 -5.32 21.76
N LEU A 164 -24.69 -5.66 23.02
CA LEU A 164 -24.08 -6.81 23.64
C LEU A 164 -25.09 -7.61 24.46
N VAL A 165 -24.86 -8.92 24.53
CA VAL A 165 -25.62 -9.84 25.37
C VAL A 165 -24.64 -10.50 26.32
N LEU A 166 -24.78 -10.22 27.61
CA LEU A 166 -23.97 -10.83 28.67
C LEU A 166 -24.59 -12.16 29.08
N THR A 167 -23.78 -13.18 29.32
CA THR A 167 -24.17 -14.42 29.99
C THR A 167 -23.37 -14.52 31.29
N LEU A 168 -24.01 -14.21 32.41
CA LEU A 168 -23.35 -14.04 33.71
C LEU A 168 -23.75 -15.16 34.68
N THR A 169 -22.77 -15.63 35.44
CA THR A 169 -22.93 -16.66 36.49
C THR A 169 -22.40 -16.11 37.82
N PRO A 170 -23.29 -15.56 38.67
CA PRO A 170 -22.95 -15.21 40.04
C PRO A 170 -22.62 -16.45 40.86
N ARG A 171 -21.61 -16.37 41.71
CA ARG A 171 -21.21 -17.42 42.67
C ARG A 171 -21.19 -16.90 44.09
N THR A 172 -21.54 -17.74 45.05
CA THR A 172 -21.37 -17.45 46.48
C THR A 172 -19.92 -17.64 46.91
N ALA A 173 -19.59 -17.25 48.14
CA ALA A 173 -18.24 -17.41 48.69
C ALA A 173 -17.76 -18.87 48.70
N ASP A 174 -18.68 -19.83 48.86
CA ASP A 174 -18.38 -21.27 48.85
C ASP A 174 -18.27 -21.85 47.42
N GLY A 175 -18.37 -21.01 46.38
CA GLY A 175 -18.32 -21.42 44.97
C GLY A 175 -19.63 -22.02 44.43
N GLY A 176 -20.67 -22.11 45.24
CA GLY A 176 -22.01 -22.51 44.82
C GLY A 176 -22.67 -21.48 43.89
N PRO A 177 -23.71 -21.86 43.14
CA PRO A 177 -24.47 -20.91 42.32
C PRO A 177 -25.10 -19.83 43.22
N GLY A 178 -25.00 -18.56 42.81
CA GLY A 178 -25.72 -17.46 43.44
C GLY A 178 -27.23 -17.59 43.29
N GLY A 179 -28.00 -16.82 44.05
CA GLY A 179 -29.47 -16.94 44.11
C GLY A 179 -30.20 -16.70 42.77
N LEU A 180 -29.53 -16.12 41.78
CA LEU A 180 -30.08 -15.90 40.43
C LEU A 180 -29.76 -17.02 39.44
N GLY A 181 -28.82 -17.92 39.76
CA GLY A 181 -28.24 -18.83 38.77
C GLY A 181 -27.55 -18.07 37.62
N THR A 182 -27.27 -18.77 36.54
CA THR A 182 -26.78 -18.16 35.29
C THR A 182 -27.93 -17.43 34.60
N PHE A 183 -27.70 -16.20 34.16
CA PHE A 183 -28.69 -15.38 33.47
C PHE A 183 -28.08 -14.63 32.29
N GLU A 184 -28.94 -14.21 31.36
CA GLU A 184 -28.57 -13.31 30.27
C GLU A 184 -29.01 -11.88 30.58
N SER A 185 -28.20 -10.91 30.16
CA SER A 185 -28.50 -9.48 30.26
C SER A 185 -28.23 -8.83 28.92
N GLU A 186 -29.29 -8.30 28.31
CA GLU A 186 -29.17 -7.45 27.13
C GLU A 186 -28.65 -6.09 27.54
N CYS A 187 -27.64 -5.59 26.85
CA CYS A 187 -27.16 -4.23 27.03
C CYS A 187 -27.20 -3.46 25.71
N VAL A 188 -27.85 -2.31 25.77
CA VAL A 188 -28.07 -1.41 24.64
C VAL A 188 -27.18 -0.19 24.82
N GLN A 189 -26.53 0.25 23.75
CA GLN A 189 -25.71 1.46 23.78
C GLN A 189 -26.56 2.71 24.02
N ASP A 190 -25.98 3.69 24.71
CA ASP A 190 -26.60 5.01 24.83
C ASP A 190 -26.61 5.72 23.47
N PRO A 191 -27.72 6.41 23.12
CA PRO A 191 -27.88 7.02 21.81
C PRO A 191 -26.91 8.20 21.63
N GLY A 192 -26.41 8.37 20.41
CA GLY A 192 -25.61 9.53 19.99
C GLY A 192 -24.11 9.45 20.29
N GLN A 193 -23.62 8.30 20.75
CA GLN A 193 -22.19 8.01 20.85
C GLN A 193 -21.60 7.66 19.49
N ASP A 194 -20.31 7.95 19.30
CA ASP A 194 -19.55 7.39 18.19
C ASP A 194 -19.18 5.94 18.54
N ASN A 195 -19.67 4.99 17.76
CA ASN A 195 -19.44 3.57 17.97
C ASN A 195 -18.44 2.96 16.98
N VAL A 196 -17.72 3.79 16.22
CA VAL A 196 -16.67 3.33 15.31
C VAL A 196 -15.41 2.99 16.11
N LEU A 197 -15.06 1.70 16.16
CA LEU A 197 -13.83 1.24 16.82
C LEU A 197 -12.60 1.55 15.97
N ALA A 198 -12.69 1.28 14.66
CA ALA A 198 -11.58 1.46 13.74
C ALA A 198 -12.05 1.72 12.32
N SER A 199 -11.23 2.47 11.57
CA SER A 199 -11.30 2.61 10.12
C SER A 199 -9.98 2.14 9.52
N PHE A 200 -10.03 1.51 8.36
CA PHE A 200 -8.87 0.97 7.66
C PHE A 200 -9.08 1.06 6.15
N GLU A 201 -8.00 0.98 5.39
CA GLU A 201 -8.06 1.01 3.92
C GLU A 201 -7.79 -0.38 3.35
N ILE A 202 -8.68 -0.86 2.47
CA ILE A 202 -8.46 -2.07 1.70
C ILE A 202 -7.77 -1.64 0.40
N VAL A 203 -6.49 -1.97 0.25
CA VAL A 203 -5.72 -1.70 -0.95
C VAL A 203 -5.72 -2.93 -1.85
N ASP A 204 -5.56 -2.73 -3.16
CA ASP A 204 -5.43 -3.85 -4.09
C ASP A 204 -4.25 -4.78 -3.72
N ALA A 205 -4.31 -6.03 -4.19
CA ALA A 205 -3.28 -7.05 -3.94
C ALA A 205 -1.86 -6.59 -4.35
N THR A 206 -1.77 -5.62 -5.25
CA THR A 206 -0.54 -5.03 -5.77
C THR A 206 -0.05 -3.79 -4.99
N GLY A 207 -0.78 -3.35 -3.97
CA GLY A 207 -0.36 -2.28 -3.05
C GLY A 207 -0.29 -0.87 -3.65
N GLY A 208 -0.85 -0.64 -4.84
CA GLY A 208 -0.67 0.62 -5.57
C GLY A 208 -1.85 1.08 -6.41
N GLY A 209 -3.08 0.63 -6.14
CA GLY A 209 -4.28 1.18 -6.78
C GLY A 209 -4.41 2.70 -6.57
N GLY A 210 -5.10 3.38 -7.48
CA GLY A 210 -5.32 4.83 -7.46
C GLY A 210 -4.52 5.62 -8.49
N ASP A 211 -4.67 6.94 -8.42
CA ASP A 211 -3.98 7.90 -9.30
C ASP A 211 -2.67 8.36 -8.65
N HIS A 212 -1.58 8.29 -9.41
CA HIS A 212 -0.24 8.67 -9.00
C HIS A 212 0.35 9.67 -9.98
N ALA A 213 1.02 10.70 -9.47
CA ALA A 213 1.73 11.69 -10.26
C ALA A 213 3.22 11.62 -9.96
N TYR A 214 4.04 11.63 -11.01
CA TYR A 214 5.49 11.57 -10.90
C TYR A 214 6.17 12.68 -11.70
N ALA A 215 7.29 13.15 -11.19
CA ALA A 215 8.33 13.76 -12.01
C ALA A 215 9.12 12.64 -12.70
N ALA A 216 9.41 12.80 -13.99
CA ALA A 216 10.18 11.84 -14.77
C ALA A 216 11.52 12.45 -15.19
N GLU A 217 12.62 11.76 -14.89
CA GLU A 217 13.97 12.20 -15.26
C GLU A 217 14.81 11.02 -15.76
N GLY A 218 15.55 11.22 -16.85
CA GLY A 218 16.43 10.20 -17.37
C GLY A 218 17.02 10.54 -18.72
N SER A 219 17.14 9.54 -19.60
CA SER A 219 17.71 9.74 -20.93
C SER A 219 17.26 8.70 -21.94
N THR A 220 17.44 9.03 -23.21
CA THR A 220 17.27 8.09 -24.32
C THR A 220 18.53 8.05 -25.20
N LEU A 221 18.84 6.88 -25.76
CA LEU A 221 19.85 6.68 -26.77
C LEU A 221 19.20 6.63 -28.16
N LEU A 222 19.54 7.57 -29.03
CA LEU A 222 19.27 7.51 -30.45
C LEU A 222 20.36 6.66 -31.12
N ALA A 223 20.04 5.41 -31.44
CA ALA A 223 21.02 4.42 -31.88
C ALA A 223 21.69 4.81 -33.20
N ALA A 224 20.92 5.30 -34.17
CA ALA A 224 21.43 5.76 -35.47
C ALA A 224 22.44 6.92 -35.33
N ALA A 225 22.20 7.83 -34.38
CA ALA A 225 23.05 8.98 -34.12
C ALA A 225 24.22 8.68 -33.16
N GLY A 226 24.15 7.56 -32.41
CA GLY A 226 25.02 7.32 -31.26
C GLY A 226 24.91 8.41 -30.19
N ALA A 227 23.76 9.07 -30.10
CA ALA A 227 23.55 10.27 -29.29
C ALA A 227 22.66 9.98 -28.09
N THR A 228 23.06 10.45 -26.92
CA THR A 228 22.22 10.43 -25.71
C THR A 228 21.51 11.76 -25.56
N VAL A 229 20.20 11.70 -25.32
CA VAL A 229 19.34 12.86 -25.14
C VAL A 229 18.78 12.81 -23.71
N PRO A 230 18.98 13.85 -22.89
CA PRO A 230 18.37 13.93 -21.57
C PRO A 230 16.86 14.09 -21.71
N LEU A 231 16.10 13.42 -20.84
CA LEU A 231 14.65 13.49 -20.79
C LEU A 231 14.22 14.01 -19.40
N THR A 232 13.33 14.99 -19.39
CA THR A 232 12.63 15.46 -18.18
C THR A 232 11.14 15.58 -18.48
N GLY A 233 10.31 15.60 -17.46
CA GLY A 233 8.89 15.84 -17.59
C GLY A 233 8.10 15.25 -16.43
N GLY A 234 6.92 14.73 -16.73
CA GLY A 234 6.05 14.08 -15.75
C GLY A 234 5.35 12.85 -16.32
N MET A 235 4.84 12.02 -15.41
CA MET A 235 4.03 10.86 -15.73
C MET A 235 2.83 10.81 -14.78
N ALA A 236 1.64 10.59 -15.33
CA ALA A 236 0.44 10.31 -14.56
C ALA A 236 0.08 8.83 -14.73
N LEU A 237 -0.03 8.10 -13.63
CA LEU A 237 -0.34 6.67 -13.60
C LEU A 237 -1.67 6.46 -12.88
N ALA A 238 -2.65 5.89 -13.55
CA ALA A 238 -3.93 5.50 -12.96
C ALA A 238 -4.01 3.97 -12.92
N LEU A 239 -4.01 3.38 -11.72
CA LEU A 239 -4.14 1.94 -11.50
C LEU A 239 -5.56 1.64 -10.96
N GLY A 240 -6.45 1.07 -11.77
CA GLY A 240 -7.85 0.82 -11.38
C GLY A 240 -8.64 -0.09 -12.32
N GLY A 241 -9.87 -0.43 -11.91
CA GLY A 241 -10.71 -1.48 -12.53
C GLY A 241 -11.18 -1.25 -13.96
N ASP A 242 -11.07 -0.03 -14.50
CA ASP A 242 -11.43 0.31 -15.89
C ASP A 242 -10.24 0.18 -16.88
N GLY A 243 -9.14 -0.41 -16.42
CA GLY A 243 -7.88 -0.56 -17.17
C GLY A 243 -6.86 0.49 -16.75
N ALA A 244 -5.63 0.07 -16.52
CA ALA A 244 -4.57 0.95 -16.07
C ALA A 244 -4.04 1.84 -17.21
N ARG A 245 -3.74 3.10 -16.88
CA ARG A 245 -3.21 4.12 -17.80
C ARG A 245 -1.92 4.72 -17.27
N ALA A 246 -1.04 5.11 -18.19
CA ALA A 246 0.20 5.81 -17.89
C ALA A 246 0.45 6.90 -18.94
N ASP A 247 0.02 8.13 -18.66
CA ASP A 247 0.20 9.26 -19.56
C ASP A 247 1.56 9.91 -19.29
N LEU A 248 2.43 9.89 -20.31
CA LEU A 248 3.78 10.43 -20.25
C LEU A 248 3.86 11.78 -20.97
N ALA A 249 4.28 12.82 -20.25
CA ALA A 249 4.48 14.16 -20.80
C ALA A 249 5.95 14.56 -20.62
N LEU A 250 6.69 14.61 -21.73
CA LEU A 250 8.11 14.95 -21.72
C LEU A 250 8.33 16.39 -22.19
N ASP A 251 9.26 17.08 -21.53
CA ASP A 251 9.69 18.41 -21.93
C ASP A 251 10.51 18.36 -23.23
N PRO A 252 10.55 19.45 -24.00
CA PRO A 252 11.45 19.57 -25.13
C PRO A 252 12.91 19.36 -24.73
N ALA A 253 13.64 18.58 -25.51
CA ALA A 253 15.03 18.23 -25.29
C ALA A 253 15.91 18.62 -26.48
N THR A 254 17.23 18.56 -26.27
CA THR A 254 18.20 18.80 -27.35
C THR A 254 19.15 17.63 -27.49
N ALA A 255 19.33 17.16 -28.73
CA ALA A 255 20.25 16.09 -29.08
C ALA A 255 21.46 16.65 -29.82
N ASN A 256 22.67 16.19 -29.48
CA ASN A 256 23.87 16.46 -30.26
C ASN A 256 24.13 15.29 -31.19
N VAL A 257 23.99 15.50 -32.49
CA VAL A 257 24.09 14.47 -33.52
C VAL A 257 25.17 14.86 -34.55
N SER A 258 25.77 13.87 -35.19
CA SER A 258 26.77 14.11 -36.26
C SER A 258 26.17 13.78 -37.62
N LEU A 259 25.83 14.80 -38.41
CA LEU A 259 25.42 14.60 -39.80
C LEU A 259 26.62 14.24 -40.66
N PHE A 260 26.43 13.33 -41.62
CA PHE A 260 27.48 12.82 -42.51
C PHE A 260 28.71 12.19 -41.81
N GLY A 261 28.60 11.91 -40.51
CA GLY A 261 29.71 11.37 -39.71
C GLY A 261 30.80 12.38 -39.34
N PHE A 262 30.66 13.67 -39.66
CA PHE A 262 31.66 14.69 -39.32
C PHE A 262 31.10 16.08 -38.98
N LEU A 263 29.84 16.38 -39.31
CA LEU A 263 29.25 17.70 -39.08
C LEU A 263 28.43 17.69 -37.77
N PRO A 264 28.90 18.34 -36.69
CA PRO A 264 28.16 18.40 -35.44
C PRO A 264 26.95 19.33 -35.58
N VAL A 265 25.79 18.81 -35.19
CA VAL A 265 24.49 19.48 -35.27
C VAL A 265 23.74 19.29 -33.97
N THR A 266 23.11 20.36 -33.49
CA THR A 266 22.16 20.29 -32.39
C THR A 266 20.75 20.19 -32.96
N ALA A 267 20.04 19.12 -32.61
CA ALA A 267 18.64 18.91 -32.96
C ALA A 267 17.76 19.24 -31.75
N GLU A 268 16.76 20.07 -31.95
CA GLU A 268 15.67 20.26 -30.99
C GLU A 268 14.69 19.08 -31.17
N LEU A 269 14.36 18.38 -30.09
CA LEU A 269 13.46 17.23 -30.05
C LEU A 269 12.27 17.55 -29.16
N ARG A 270 11.08 17.25 -29.64
CA ARG A 270 9.84 17.27 -28.85
C ARG A 270 9.08 15.97 -29.07
N LEU A 271 8.61 15.36 -27.99
CA LEU A 271 7.84 14.13 -28.02
C LEU A 271 6.40 14.46 -27.65
N ASP A 272 5.49 14.32 -28.61
CA ASP A 272 4.08 14.63 -28.42
C ASP A 272 3.27 13.36 -28.23
N ASP A 273 2.35 13.36 -27.27
CA ASP A 273 1.38 12.28 -27.10
C ASP A 273 0.47 12.15 -28.34
N ALA A 274 0.35 10.93 -28.86
CA ALA A 274 -0.37 10.60 -30.07
C ALA A 274 -1.54 9.61 -29.85
N GLY A 275 -1.78 9.15 -28.63
CA GLY A 275 -2.79 8.13 -28.36
C GLY A 275 -3.12 7.86 -26.90
N GLY A 276 -2.53 8.60 -25.96
CA GLY A 276 -2.53 8.28 -24.53
C GLY A 276 -1.61 7.10 -24.23
N GLY A 277 -1.38 6.82 -22.94
CA GLY A 277 -0.58 5.66 -22.55
C GLY A 277 -1.36 4.61 -21.74
N THR A 278 -1.07 3.35 -22.02
CA THR A 278 -1.59 2.20 -21.27
C THR A 278 -0.59 1.75 -20.23
N ALA A 279 -1.08 1.10 -19.18
CA ALA A 279 -0.24 0.48 -18.18
C ALA A 279 -0.75 -0.92 -17.82
N GLU A 280 0.18 -1.76 -17.42
CA GLU A 280 -0.06 -3.05 -16.79
C GLU A 280 0.79 -3.12 -15.52
N PHE A 281 0.16 -3.42 -14.39
CA PHE A 281 0.86 -3.59 -13.12
C PHE A 281 0.50 -4.96 -12.54
N ALA A 282 1.44 -5.90 -12.65
CA ALA A 282 1.28 -7.28 -12.22
C ALA A 282 2.56 -7.76 -11.54
N ASP A 283 2.41 -8.54 -10.46
CA ASP A 283 3.54 -9.14 -9.72
C ASP A 283 4.63 -8.13 -9.30
N GLY A 284 4.23 -6.90 -8.98
CA GLY A 284 5.15 -5.82 -8.61
C GLY A 284 6.01 -5.30 -9.77
N VAL A 285 5.61 -5.55 -11.02
CA VAL A 285 6.26 -5.02 -12.22
C VAL A 285 5.28 -4.10 -12.94
N LEU A 286 5.69 -2.86 -13.18
CA LEU A 286 4.97 -1.89 -13.99
C LEU A 286 5.50 -1.93 -15.44
N THR A 287 4.60 -2.14 -16.39
CA THR A 287 4.86 -1.97 -17.82
C THR A 287 3.96 -0.87 -18.35
N THR A 288 4.54 0.12 -19.04
CA THR A 288 3.81 1.23 -19.64
C THR A 288 4.07 1.28 -21.13
N THR A 289 3.04 1.54 -21.92
CA THR A 289 3.16 1.72 -23.37
C THR A 289 2.59 3.07 -23.77
N SER A 290 3.37 3.88 -24.46
CA SER A 290 2.97 5.22 -24.93
C SER A 290 3.19 5.37 -26.42
N GLU A 291 2.23 5.96 -27.13
CA GLU A 291 2.37 6.33 -28.53
C GLU A 291 2.82 7.80 -28.64
N LEU A 292 4.04 8.02 -29.15
CA LEU A 292 4.65 9.35 -29.19
C LEU A 292 5.03 9.75 -30.62
N THR A 293 4.63 10.95 -31.04
CA THR A 293 5.12 11.57 -32.27
C THR A 293 6.38 12.38 -31.97
N ALA A 294 7.51 12.01 -32.56
CA ALA A 294 8.74 12.78 -32.41
C ALA A 294 8.80 13.91 -33.45
N ALA A 295 8.79 15.15 -32.98
CA ALA A 295 8.94 16.35 -33.79
C ALA A 295 10.34 16.93 -33.63
N PHE A 296 10.88 17.46 -34.73
CA PHE A 296 12.19 18.08 -34.78
C PHE A 296 12.10 19.52 -35.31
N PRO A 297 11.75 20.49 -34.44
CA PRO A 297 11.49 21.87 -34.87
C PRO A 297 12.69 22.55 -35.52
N ALA A 298 13.92 22.21 -35.11
CA ALA A 298 15.13 22.81 -35.64
C ALA A 298 16.34 21.88 -35.58
N PHE A 299 17.15 21.94 -36.64
CA PHE A 299 18.52 21.43 -36.68
C PHE A 299 19.49 22.59 -36.89
N ARG A 300 20.49 22.71 -36.01
CA ARG A 300 21.46 23.82 -36.02
C ARG A 300 22.89 23.31 -36.18
N ALA A 301 23.56 23.66 -37.27
CA ALA A 301 24.99 23.47 -37.43
C ALA A 301 25.77 24.53 -36.65
N PHE A 302 26.86 24.11 -36.00
CA PHE A 302 27.72 24.99 -35.19
C PHE A 302 26.95 25.81 -34.13
N GLY A 303 25.83 25.26 -33.63
CA GLY A 303 24.97 25.87 -32.60
C GLY A 303 24.07 27.02 -33.08
N VAL A 304 24.31 27.63 -34.24
CA VAL A 304 23.59 28.86 -34.65
C VAL A 304 23.01 28.82 -36.07
N VAL A 305 23.50 27.97 -36.97
CA VAL A 305 23.08 27.99 -38.38
C VAL A 305 21.93 26.99 -38.59
N PRO A 306 20.69 27.44 -38.87
CA PRO A 306 19.59 26.51 -39.14
C PRO A 306 19.82 25.81 -40.47
N ILE A 307 19.85 24.47 -40.44
CA ILE A 307 20.10 23.63 -41.61
C ILE A 307 18.89 22.76 -41.98
N GLY A 308 17.89 22.66 -41.12
CA GLY A 308 16.70 21.85 -41.34
C GLY A 308 15.74 21.90 -40.16
N GLY A 309 14.68 21.09 -40.23
CA GLY A 309 13.57 21.10 -39.29
C GLY A 309 12.37 21.85 -39.85
N GLY A 310 11.49 22.31 -38.95
CA GLY A 310 10.27 23.03 -39.29
C GLY A 310 9.10 22.57 -38.43
N ALA A 311 8.00 23.34 -38.45
CA ALA A 311 6.79 23.02 -37.69
C ALA A 311 6.18 21.67 -38.09
N ASP A 312 6.38 21.24 -39.34
CA ASP A 312 5.87 19.98 -39.88
C ASP A 312 6.88 18.83 -39.83
N CYS A 313 8.11 19.08 -39.36
CA CYS A 313 9.16 18.06 -39.31
C CYS A 313 8.93 17.10 -38.14
N ARG A 314 8.43 15.91 -38.42
CA ARG A 314 8.07 14.89 -37.42
C ARG A 314 8.09 13.48 -37.99
N THR A 315 7.97 12.46 -37.14
CA THR A 315 7.80 11.07 -37.58
C THR A 315 6.52 10.91 -38.43
N SER A 316 6.57 10.03 -39.43
CA SER A 316 5.43 9.78 -40.33
C SER A 316 4.27 9.09 -39.62
N GLU A 317 4.57 8.35 -38.56
CA GLU A 317 3.64 7.62 -37.70
C GLU A 317 4.12 7.75 -36.24
N PRO A 318 3.24 7.54 -35.24
CA PRO A 318 3.66 7.48 -33.84
C PRO A 318 4.66 6.35 -33.58
N ALA A 319 5.65 6.62 -32.75
CA ALA A 319 6.55 5.60 -32.20
C ALA A 319 5.94 5.00 -30.94
N GLU A 320 5.96 3.68 -30.82
CA GLU A 320 5.54 3.00 -29.60
C GLU A 320 6.74 2.88 -28.65
N LEU A 321 6.63 3.50 -27.47
CA LEU A 321 7.60 3.40 -26.39
C LEU A 321 7.04 2.50 -25.30
N THR A 322 7.67 1.34 -25.10
CA THR A 322 7.36 0.46 -23.96
C THR A 322 8.46 0.56 -22.92
N LEU A 323 8.10 0.88 -21.68
CA LEU A 323 9.00 0.94 -20.52
C LEU A 323 8.55 -0.07 -19.46
N THR A 324 9.51 -0.73 -18.82
CA THR A 324 9.24 -1.75 -17.80
C THR A 324 10.11 -1.51 -16.57
N SER A 325 9.53 -1.68 -15.38
CA SER A 325 10.25 -1.62 -14.10
C SER A 325 10.96 -2.94 -13.79
N ALA A 326 11.89 -2.90 -12.83
CA ALA A 326 12.30 -4.13 -12.15
C ALA A 326 11.15 -4.67 -11.26
N PRO A 327 11.18 -5.96 -10.86
CA PRO A 327 10.27 -6.48 -9.84
C PRO A 327 10.38 -5.73 -8.51
N GLY A 328 9.25 -5.52 -7.85
CA GLY A 328 9.16 -4.77 -6.60
C GLY A 328 8.98 -3.26 -6.80
N PHE A 329 8.45 -2.83 -7.95
CA PHE A 329 8.01 -1.46 -8.15
C PHE A 329 6.85 -1.14 -7.19
N ASP A 330 6.98 -0.03 -6.50
CA ASP A 330 5.99 0.50 -5.57
C ASP A 330 5.45 1.82 -6.14
N PRO A 331 4.18 1.88 -6.56
CA PRO A 331 3.58 3.10 -7.08
C PRO A 331 3.66 4.29 -6.11
N ALA A 332 3.66 4.08 -4.80
CA ALA A 332 3.81 5.17 -3.84
C ALA A 332 5.25 5.72 -3.75
N ALA A 333 6.26 4.93 -4.12
CA ALA A 333 7.68 5.31 -4.08
C ALA A 333 8.25 5.67 -5.46
N GLY A 334 7.59 5.27 -6.53
CA GLY A 334 8.11 5.34 -7.89
C GLY A 334 9.26 4.36 -8.13
N GLY A 335 10.09 4.64 -9.13
CA GLY A 335 11.21 3.77 -9.47
C GLY A 335 11.77 3.98 -10.86
N ARG A 336 12.69 3.08 -11.23
CA ARG A 336 13.36 3.10 -12.53
C ARG A 336 12.58 2.26 -13.54
N LEU A 337 12.33 2.85 -14.70
CA LEU A 337 11.69 2.25 -15.87
C LEU A 337 12.69 2.23 -17.02
N THR A 338 12.78 1.11 -17.72
CA THR A 338 13.69 0.94 -18.86
C THR A 338 12.99 0.27 -20.01
N GLY A 339 13.35 0.64 -21.23
CA GLY A 339 12.76 0.04 -22.41
C GLY A 339 13.40 0.49 -23.70
N GLY A 340 12.70 0.21 -24.80
CA GLY A 340 13.17 0.49 -26.14
C GLY A 340 12.03 0.90 -27.07
N TYR A 341 12.42 1.49 -28.19
CA TYR A 341 11.51 1.92 -29.24
C TYR A 341 12.27 1.99 -30.58
N ASP A 342 11.51 1.84 -31.65
CA ASP A 342 11.99 2.12 -32.99
C ASP A 342 11.45 3.50 -33.41
N LEU A 343 12.32 4.35 -33.94
CA LEU A 343 11.90 5.68 -34.38
C LEU A 343 11.52 5.62 -35.86
N PRO A 344 10.25 5.86 -36.23
CA PRO A 344 9.81 5.81 -37.62
C PRO A 344 10.49 6.86 -38.50
N PRO A 345 10.45 6.70 -39.84
CA PRO A 345 10.96 7.71 -40.76
C PRO A 345 10.36 9.10 -40.54
N LEU A 346 11.12 10.15 -40.85
CA LEU A 346 10.62 11.53 -40.76
C LEU A 346 9.85 11.94 -42.03
N ALA A 347 8.90 12.84 -41.83
CA ALA A 347 8.17 13.58 -42.84
C ALA A 347 8.27 15.09 -42.56
N GLY A 348 8.14 15.92 -43.60
CA GLY A 348 7.99 17.38 -43.45
C GLY A 348 9.24 18.16 -43.05
N CYS A 349 10.44 17.58 -43.13
CA CYS A 349 11.71 18.21 -42.71
C CYS A 349 12.43 19.01 -43.81
N GLY A 350 11.72 19.34 -44.90
CA GLY A 350 12.26 20.08 -46.05
C GLY A 350 13.15 19.25 -46.99
N VAL A 351 14.02 19.93 -47.74
CA VAL A 351 14.86 19.31 -48.79
C VAL A 351 15.87 18.28 -48.27
N LEU A 352 16.15 18.29 -46.97
CA LEU A 352 17.07 17.35 -46.32
C LEU A 352 16.35 16.22 -45.55
N THR A 353 15.04 16.03 -45.75
CA THR A 353 14.25 15.05 -44.98
C THR A 353 14.87 13.65 -44.96
N GLY A 354 15.29 13.12 -46.11
CA GLY A 354 15.91 11.79 -46.16
C GLY A 354 17.22 11.73 -45.37
N LEU A 355 18.10 12.71 -45.57
CA LEU A 355 19.40 12.77 -44.91
C LEU A 355 19.28 12.95 -43.38
N ILE A 356 18.37 13.82 -42.94
CA ILE A 356 18.12 14.07 -41.52
C ILE A 356 17.50 12.83 -40.89
N GLY A 357 16.53 12.20 -41.58
CA GLY A 357 15.91 10.96 -41.15
C GLY A 357 16.92 9.85 -40.93
N ASP A 358 17.80 9.59 -41.89
CA ASP A 358 18.83 8.55 -41.81
C ASP A 358 19.79 8.73 -40.62
N ALA A 359 19.98 9.97 -40.15
CA ALA A 359 20.88 10.27 -39.05
C ALA A 359 20.28 10.05 -37.65
N VAL A 360 18.95 10.14 -37.51
CA VAL A 360 18.28 10.13 -36.19
C VAL A 360 17.22 9.04 -36.04
N THR A 361 16.69 8.50 -37.14
CA THR A 361 15.65 7.47 -37.13
C THR A 361 16.21 6.07 -37.33
N GLY A 362 15.42 5.07 -36.95
CA GLY A 362 15.81 3.66 -37.06
C GLY A 362 15.54 2.88 -35.78
N PRO A 363 15.82 1.56 -35.81
CA PRO A 363 15.50 0.67 -34.72
C PRO A 363 16.53 0.69 -33.59
N GLY A 364 16.16 0.11 -32.45
CA GLY A 364 17.07 -0.20 -31.35
C GLY A 364 17.43 1.00 -30.47
N ASN A 365 16.58 2.03 -30.44
CA ASN A 365 16.71 3.10 -29.47
C ASN A 365 16.32 2.59 -28.09
N THR A 366 16.96 3.10 -27.05
CA THR A 366 16.64 2.75 -25.66
C THR A 366 16.25 3.99 -24.88
N ALA A 367 15.42 3.80 -23.86
CA ALA A 367 15.02 4.85 -22.95
C ALA A 367 15.08 4.33 -21.52
N GLU A 368 15.49 5.22 -20.62
CA GLU A 368 15.54 4.99 -19.18
C GLU A 368 15.02 6.23 -18.49
N LEU A 369 14.01 6.05 -17.64
CA LEU A 369 13.41 7.10 -16.84
C LEU A 369 13.33 6.65 -15.39
N THR A 370 13.71 7.51 -14.46
CA THR A 370 13.37 7.39 -13.05
C THR A 370 12.16 8.27 -12.79
N VAL A 371 11.09 7.66 -12.27
CA VAL A 371 9.87 8.36 -11.87
C VAL A 371 9.85 8.53 -10.37
N THR A 372 9.68 9.78 -9.92
CA THR A 372 9.69 10.16 -8.50
C THR A 372 8.35 10.78 -8.12
N PRO A 373 7.66 10.31 -7.07
CA PRO A 373 6.36 10.84 -6.67
C PRO A 373 6.41 12.34 -6.43
N VAL A 374 5.44 13.08 -6.98
CA VAL A 374 5.23 14.49 -6.66
C VAL A 374 3.99 14.60 -5.77
N SER A 375 4.10 15.41 -4.71
CA SER A 375 2.93 15.72 -3.89
C SER A 375 1.98 16.57 -4.71
N THR A 376 0.80 16.04 -5.01
CA THR A 376 -0.32 16.84 -5.52
C THR A 376 -0.71 17.84 -4.42
N PRO A 377 -0.67 19.16 -4.67
CA PRO A 377 -0.96 20.17 -3.66
C PRO A 377 -2.43 20.19 -3.23
#